data_AF-K2D8E6-F1
#
_entry.id   AF-K2D8E6-F1
#
_cell.length_a   1.000
_cell.length_b   1.000
_cell.length_c   1.000
_cell.angle_alpha   90.00
_cell.angle_beta   90.00
_cell.angle_gamma   90.00
#
_symmetry.space_group_name_H-M   'P 1'
#
loop_
_entity.id
_entity.type
_entity.pdbx_description
1 polymer ?
#
loop_
_entity_poly.entity_id
_entity_poly.type
_entity_poly.pdbx_seq_one_letter_code
_entity_poly.pdbx_strand_id
1 'polypeptide(L)'
;MNLAAGCIVEFSAKGSQPEIAAVLSAAAGNVRLYLLNGKETTVTEKKVMHATSRPATGINDREVCRQNLMNANEQRKSIAESLNLAELHELLSEEQRIFSLKELAGFLFPPEDDDSAAALLRQLCADKLYFKSKNDGYQPVSLEDLAIAREQLARKQALEDEENNLAEALKQLEKTGNLSDLLKDQLNDLKNLVACGEEAKISKRLGNALDRAGLNEPRKLFQALVKAGIFTADENLAIIRYKLPVTFSPEVLAEAAALAAVAPDTSKRRNLTSQRTWAIDTPDTRDRDDAFSFERRNDGSCLLQVHVADPAELIRPDTLL
;
A
#
# COMPACT_ATOMS: atom_id res chain seq x y z
N MET A 1 -34.74 -29.57 -14.62
CA MET A 1 -35.44 -28.52 -13.84
C MET A 1 -36.85 -28.38 -14.38
N ASN A 2 -37.84 -28.04 -13.54
CA ASN A 2 -39.18 -27.69 -14.01
C ASN A 2 -39.22 -26.19 -14.27
N LEU A 3 -39.39 -25.78 -15.53
CA LEU A 3 -39.42 -24.38 -15.95
C LEU A 3 -40.83 -23.96 -16.36
N ALA A 4 -41.81 -24.31 -15.53
CA ALA A 4 -43.20 -23.89 -15.72
C ALA A 4 -43.34 -22.38 -15.52
N ALA A 5 -44.34 -21.80 -16.20
CA ALA A 5 -44.72 -20.42 -15.99
C ALA A 5 -45.05 -20.17 -14.50
N GLY A 6 -44.52 -19.09 -13.94
CA GLY A 6 -44.66 -18.74 -12.53
C GLY A 6 -43.62 -19.34 -11.59
N CYS A 7 -42.71 -20.21 -12.05
CA CYS A 7 -41.54 -20.59 -11.27
C CYS A 7 -40.59 -19.39 -11.09
N ILE A 8 -39.91 -19.32 -9.95
CA ILE A 8 -38.84 -18.33 -9.71
C ILE A 8 -37.50 -19.02 -9.94
N VAL A 9 -36.59 -18.36 -10.65
CA VAL A 9 -35.29 -18.91 -11.06
C VAL A 9 -34.14 -18.03 -10.61
N GLU A 10 -32.99 -18.66 -10.37
CA GLU A 10 -31.69 -18.01 -10.33
C GLU A 10 -30.96 -18.33 -11.64
N PHE A 11 -30.45 -17.31 -12.33
CA PHE A 11 -29.79 -17.48 -13.62
C PHE A 11 -28.49 -16.67 -13.71
N SER A 12 -27.57 -17.14 -14.56
CA SER A 12 -26.29 -16.47 -14.79
C SER A 12 -26.45 -15.28 -15.75
N ALA A 13 -26.24 -14.07 -15.21
CA ALA A 13 -26.22 -12.82 -15.96
C ALA A 13 -24.77 -12.36 -16.26
N LYS A 14 -24.59 -11.13 -16.77
CA LYS A 14 -23.25 -10.54 -16.99
C LYS A 14 -22.65 -10.13 -15.63
N GLY A 15 -22.17 -11.10 -14.86
CA GLY A 15 -21.59 -10.91 -13.53
C GLY A 15 -21.21 -12.23 -12.85
N SER A 16 -20.57 -12.17 -11.69
CA SER A 16 -20.25 -13.36 -10.88
C SER A 16 -21.42 -13.85 -10.04
N GLN A 17 -22.43 -13.02 -9.80
CA GLN A 17 -23.59 -13.31 -8.96
C GLN A 17 -24.80 -13.74 -9.81
N PRO A 18 -25.58 -14.73 -9.35
CA PRO A 18 -26.86 -15.06 -9.95
C PRO A 18 -27.86 -13.90 -9.85
N GLU A 19 -28.71 -13.76 -10.87
CA GLU A 19 -29.86 -12.85 -10.85
C GLU A 19 -31.16 -13.65 -10.69
N ILE A 20 -32.15 -13.05 -10.02
CA ILE A 20 -33.47 -13.65 -9.79
C ILE A 20 -34.49 -13.19 -10.84
N ALA A 21 -35.33 -14.10 -11.31
CA ALA A 21 -36.43 -13.78 -12.22
C ALA A 21 -37.62 -14.75 -12.09
N ALA A 22 -38.79 -14.33 -12.55
CA ALA A 22 -39.94 -15.21 -12.71
C ALA A 22 -40.03 -15.74 -14.15
N VAL A 23 -40.35 -17.02 -14.33
CA VAL A 23 -40.51 -17.64 -15.66
C VAL A 23 -41.86 -17.23 -16.25
N LEU A 24 -41.83 -16.59 -17.42
CA LEU A 24 -43.04 -16.26 -18.18
C LEU A 24 -43.44 -17.40 -19.11
N SER A 25 -42.46 -18.00 -19.79
CA SER A 25 -42.65 -19.14 -20.68
C SER A 25 -41.32 -19.81 -20.98
N ALA A 26 -41.31 -21.14 -21.14
CA ALA A 26 -40.15 -21.89 -21.62
C ALA A 26 -40.52 -22.66 -22.90
N ALA A 27 -39.77 -22.45 -23.99
CA ALA A 27 -40.00 -23.12 -25.27
C ALA A 27 -38.69 -23.25 -26.06
N ALA A 28 -38.49 -24.41 -26.71
CA ALA A 28 -37.35 -24.67 -27.60
C ALA A 28 -35.97 -24.33 -26.98
N GLY A 29 -35.78 -24.65 -25.69
CA GLY A 29 -34.52 -24.41 -24.95
C GLY A 29 -34.27 -22.95 -24.56
N ASN A 30 -35.22 -22.05 -24.84
CA ASN A 30 -35.20 -20.66 -24.40
C ASN A 30 -36.24 -20.41 -23.32
N VAL A 31 -35.88 -19.59 -22.34
CA VAL A 31 -36.69 -19.23 -21.19
C VAL A 31 -36.89 -17.73 -21.18
N ARG A 32 -38.14 -17.28 -21.30
CA ARG A 32 -38.52 -15.87 -21.12
C ARG A 32 -38.71 -15.60 -19.64
N LEU A 33 -38.04 -14.56 -19.18
CA LEU A 33 -37.92 -14.20 -17.77
C LEU A 33 -38.45 -12.79 -17.53
N TYR A 34 -39.13 -12.61 -16.40
CA TYR A 34 -39.53 -11.31 -15.87
C TYR A 34 -38.59 -10.93 -14.72
N LEU A 35 -37.85 -9.85 -14.92
CA LEU A 35 -36.81 -9.39 -14.00
C LEU A 35 -37.38 -8.52 -12.90
N LEU A 36 -36.64 -8.42 -11.80
CA LEU A 36 -37.01 -7.59 -10.64
C LEU A 36 -37.15 -6.09 -10.96
N ASN A 37 -36.46 -5.62 -12.00
CA ASN A 37 -36.56 -4.24 -12.51
C ASN A 37 -37.77 -3.99 -13.42
N GLY A 38 -38.66 -4.98 -13.56
CA GLY A 38 -39.88 -4.92 -14.37
C GLY A 38 -39.69 -5.15 -15.87
N LYS A 39 -38.46 -5.41 -16.33
CA LYS A 39 -38.16 -5.73 -17.74
C LYS A 39 -38.26 -7.22 -18.00
N GLU A 40 -38.46 -7.57 -19.27
CA GLU A 40 -38.39 -8.95 -19.74
C GLU A 40 -37.04 -9.23 -20.40
N THR A 41 -36.55 -10.45 -20.27
CA THR A 41 -35.37 -10.94 -20.99
C THR A 41 -35.57 -12.38 -21.43
N THR A 42 -34.71 -12.85 -22.32
CA THR A 42 -34.69 -14.25 -22.75
C THR A 42 -33.30 -14.81 -22.54
N VAL A 43 -33.22 -15.96 -21.87
CA VAL A 43 -31.97 -16.71 -21.66
C VAL A 43 -32.12 -18.12 -22.18
N THR A 44 -31.01 -18.80 -22.45
CA THR A 44 -31.03 -20.23 -22.73
C THR A 44 -31.24 -21.00 -21.43
N GLU A 45 -31.86 -22.17 -21.50
CA GLU A 45 -32.09 -23.03 -20.34
C GLU A 45 -30.80 -23.36 -19.58
N LYS A 46 -29.67 -23.48 -20.29
CA LYS A 46 -28.33 -23.69 -19.69
C LYS A 46 -27.86 -22.56 -18.76
N LYS A 47 -28.42 -21.35 -18.87
CA LYS A 47 -28.10 -20.24 -17.98
C LYS A 47 -28.92 -20.26 -16.70
N VAL A 48 -29.97 -21.06 -16.63
CA VAL A 48 -30.77 -21.23 -15.41
C VAL A 48 -30.02 -22.18 -14.49
N MET A 49 -29.65 -21.69 -13.31
CA MET A 49 -28.83 -22.40 -12.33
C MET A 49 -29.71 -23.11 -11.29
N HIS A 50 -30.84 -22.51 -10.93
CA HIS A 50 -31.82 -23.08 -10.02
C HIS A 50 -33.23 -22.58 -10.37
N ALA A 51 -34.24 -23.40 -10.10
CA ALA A 51 -35.64 -23.08 -10.34
C ALA A 51 -36.50 -23.68 -9.23
N THR A 52 -37.53 -22.96 -8.80
CA THR A 52 -38.52 -23.51 -7.86
C THR A 52 -39.21 -24.74 -8.46
N SER A 53 -39.45 -25.74 -7.62
CA SER A 53 -40.07 -27.02 -7.97
C SER A 53 -41.52 -26.87 -8.45
N ARG A 54 -42.21 -25.84 -7.94
CA ARG A 54 -43.57 -25.44 -8.31
C ARG A 54 -43.63 -23.94 -8.66
N PRO A 55 -44.66 -23.48 -9.38
CA PRO A 55 -44.90 -22.06 -9.58
C PRO A 55 -45.06 -21.34 -8.23
N ALA A 56 -44.20 -20.36 -7.99
CA ALA A 56 -44.16 -19.58 -6.75
C ALA A 56 -44.87 -18.22 -6.89
N THR A 57 -45.18 -17.80 -8.12
CA THR A 57 -45.93 -16.58 -8.38
C THR A 57 -46.86 -16.69 -9.58
N GLY A 58 -47.99 -15.98 -9.55
CA GLY A 58 -48.81 -15.76 -10.74
C GLY A 58 -48.13 -14.78 -11.70
N ILE A 59 -48.28 -15.01 -13.00
CA ILE A 59 -47.71 -14.15 -14.06
C ILE A 59 -48.75 -13.27 -14.77
N ASN A 60 -50.03 -13.44 -14.44
CA ASN A 60 -51.14 -12.69 -15.05
C ASN A 60 -51.20 -11.25 -14.54
N ASP A 61 -50.82 -11.03 -13.29
CA ASP A 61 -50.67 -9.71 -12.69
C ASP A 61 -49.19 -9.43 -12.47
N ARG A 62 -48.67 -8.45 -13.23
CA ARG A 62 -47.26 -8.09 -13.21
C ARG A 62 -46.84 -7.46 -11.89
N GLU A 63 -47.73 -6.76 -11.22
CA GLU A 63 -47.41 -6.08 -9.96
C GLU A 63 -47.34 -7.09 -8.82
N VAL A 64 -48.28 -8.03 -8.77
CA VAL A 64 -48.22 -9.16 -7.82
C VAL A 64 -46.99 -10.03 -8.09
N CYS A 65 -46.68 -10.30 -9.36
CA CYS A 65 -45.47 -11.04 -9.75
C CYS A 65 -44.20 -10.36 -9.25
N ARG A 66 -44.09 -9.05 -9.46
CA ARG A 66 -42.96 -8.24 -9.01
C ARG A 66 -42.83 -8.24 -7.49
N GLN A 67 -43.93 -8.10 -6.76
CA GLN A 67 -43.93 -8.10 -5.30
C GLN A 67 -43.47 -9.46 -4.73
N ASN A 68 -43.98 -10.56 -5.27
CA ASN A 68 -43.56 -11.90 -4.85
C ASN A 68 -42.07 -12.15 -5.15
N LEU A 69 -41.59 -11.66 -6.30
CA LEU A 69 -40.17 -11.75 -6.65
C LEU A 69 -39.28 -10.93 -5.72
N MET A 70 -39.73 -9.74 -5.29
CA MET A 70 -39.03 -8.94 -4.28
C MET A 70 -38.95 -9.67 -2.93
N ASN A 71 -40.08 -10.22 -2.46
CA ASN A 71 -40.12 -10.96 -1.20
C ASN A 71 -39.19 -12.17 -1.24
N ALA A 72 -39.23 -12.96 -2.32
CA ALA A 72 -38.32 -14.10 -2.50
C ALA A 72 -36.85 -13.67 -2.55
N ASN A 73 -36.56 -12.54 -3.21
CA ASN A 73 -35.20 -12.02 -3.29
C ASN A 73 -34.64 -11.61 -1.92
N GLU A 74 -35.44 -10.91 -1.11
CA GLU A 74 -35.08 -10.48 0.25
C GLU A 74 -34.91 -11.68 1.17
N GLN A 75 -35.83 -12.65 1.13
CA GLN A 75 -35.75 -13.89 1.89
C GLN A 75 -34.47 -14.67 1.56
N ARG A 76 -34.20 -14.92 0.27
CA ARG A 76 -32.98 -15.61 -0.18
C ARG A 76 -31.72 -14.88 0.23
N LYS A 77 -31.73 -13.55 0.20
CA LYS A 77 -30.61 -12.73 0.66
C LYS A 77 -30.38 -12.91 2.17
N SER A 78 -31.43 -12.83 2.98
CA SER A 78 -31.34 -13.02 4.43
C SER A 78 -30.85 -14.43 4.78
N ILE A 79 -31.30 -15.46 4.08
CA ILE A 79 -30.83 -16.84 4.29
C ILE A 79 -29.35 -16.95 3.91
N ALA A 80 -28.96 -16.41 2.74
CA ALA A 80 -27.57 -16.46 2.26
C ALA A 80 -26.58 -15.79 3.22
N GLU A 81 -26.96 -14.67 3.84
CA GLU A 81 -26.14 -13.96 4.83
C GLU A 81 -25.96 -14.77 6.13
N SER A 82 -26.88 -15.68 6.46
CA SER A 82 -26.79 -16.54 7.64
C SER A 82 -26.07 -17.87 7.40
N LEU A 83 -25.76 -18.21 6.14
CA LEU A 83 -25.16 -19.48 5.76
C LEU A 83 -23.67 -19.54 6.13
N ASN A 84 -23.28 -20.63 6.81
CA ASN A 84 -21.88 -20.95 7.09
C ASN A 84 -21.34 -22.02 6.12
N LEU A 85 -20.70 -21.59 5.03
CA LEU A 85 -20.07 -22.53 4.09
C LEU A 85 -18.91 -23.32 4.70
N ALA A 86 -18.29 -22.83 5.78
CA ALA A 86 -17.19 -23.53 6.43
C ALA A 86 -17.66 -24.82 7.11
N GLU A 87 -18.82 -24.80 7.76
CA GLU A 87 -19.41 -25.98 8.40
C GLU A 87 -19.83 -27.03 7.36
N LEU A 88 -20.47 -26.59 6.27
CA LEU A 88 -20.84 -27.48 5.17
C LEU A 88 -19.59 -28.08 4.50
N HIS A 89 -18.53 -27.29 4.40
CA HIS A 89 -17.25 -27.74 3.86
C HIS A 89 -16.57 -28.78 4.75
N GLU A 90 -16.55 -28.55 6.06
CA GLU A 90 -15.99 -29.48 7.04
C GLU A 90 -16.64 -30.87 6.92
N LEU A 91 -17.96 -30.91 6.78
CA LEU A 91 -18.73 -32.15 6.62
C LEU A 91 -18.36 -32.93 5.34
N LEU A 92 -18.09 -32.24 4.23
CA LEU A 92 -17.99 -32.85 2.91
C LEU A 92 -16.55 -32.91 2.35
N SER A 93 -15.59 -32.29 3.03
CA SER A 93 -14.21 -32.14 2.57
C SER A 93 -13.49 -33.47 2.32
N GLU A 94 -13.84 -34.54 3.01
CA GLU A 94 -13.21 -35.86 2.82
C GLU A 94 -13.70 -36.58 1.54
N GLU A 95 -14.95 -36.36 1.12
CA GLU A 95 -15.53 -37.08 -0.01
C GLU A 95 -14.88 -36.71 -1.36
N GLN A 96 -14.30 -35.51 -1.46
CA GLN A 96 -13.59 -34.97 -2.64
C GLN A 96 -14.30 -35.18 -3.99
N ARG A 97 -15.63 -35.35 -3.98
CA ARG A 97 -16.47 -35.54 -5.16
C ARG A 97 -17.26 -34.29 -5.50
N ILE A 98 -17.89 -34.31 -6.66
CA ILE A 98 -18.79 -33.25 -7.12
C ILE A 98 -20.17 -33.53 -6.52
N PHE A 99 -20.74 -32.53 -5.87
CA PHE A 99 -22.12 -32.52 -5.38
C PHE A 99 -22.97 -31.60 -6.26
N SER A 100 -24.19 -32.03 -6.55
CA SER A 100 -25.21 -31.17 -7.11
C SER A 100 -25.69 -30.16 -6.05
N LEU A 101 -26.24 -29.02 -6.50
CA LEU A 101 -26.87 -28.05 -5.60
C LEU A 101 -27.95 -28.70 -4.72
N LYS A 102 -28.71 -29.65 -5.27
CA LYS A 102 -29.78 -30.36 -4.55
C LYS A 102 -29.22 -31.23 -3.42
N GLU A 103 -28.10 -31.92 -3.64
CA GLU A 103 -27.44 -32.68 -2.58
C GLU A 103 -26.90 -31.76 -1.49
N LEU A 104 -26.19 -30.68 -1.87
CA LEU A 104 -25.67 -29.72 -0.90
C LEU A 104 -26.77 -29.07 -0.05
N ALA A 105 -27.86 -28.65 -0.69
CA ALA A 105 -29.01 -28.10 0.01
C ALA A 105 -29.66 -29.13 0.95
N GLY A 106 -29.68 -30.41 0.57
CA GLY A 106 -30.26 -31.49 1.38
C GLY A 106 -29.51 -31.79 2.69
N PHE A 107 -28.26 -31.35 2.84
CA PHE A 107 -27.54 -31.43 4.13
C PHE A 107 -27.96 -30.32 5.11
N LEU A 108 -28.43 -29.18 4.60
CA LEU A 108 -28.75 -28.00 5.40
C LEU A 108 -30.26 -27.80 5.59
N PHE A 109 -31.07 -28.24 4.62
CA PHE A 109 -32.47 -27.87 4.51
C PHE A 109 -33.36 -29.05 4.09
N PRO A 110 -34.68 -29.00 4.37
CA PRO A 110 -35.63 -29.97 3.86
C PRO A 110 -35.70 -30.01 2.31
N PRO A 111 -36.03 -31.16 1.70
CA PRO A 111 -35.94 -31.39 0.25
C PRO A 111 -36.96 -30.62 -0.63
N GLU A 112 -37.79 -29.74 -0.04
CA GLU A 112 -38.75 -28.87 -0.74
C GLU A 112 -38.49 -27.37 -0.49
N ASP A 113 -37.39 -27.01 0.16
CA ASP A 113 -37.04 -25.61 0.43
C ASP A 113 -36.19 -25.00 -0.72
N ASP A 114 -36.88 -24.63 -1.80
CA ASP A 114 -36.25 -24.04 -2.99
C ASP A 114 -35.59 -22.67 -2.69
N ASP A 115 -36.14 -21.88 -1.76
CA ASP A 115 -35.57 -20.57 -1.42
C ASP A 115 -34.26 -20.71 -0.66
N SER A 116 -34.17 -21.65 0.28
CA SER A 116 -32.89 -21.95 0.95
C SER A 116 -31.87 -22.57 0.00
N ALA A 117 -32.29 -23.42 -0.94
CA ALA A 117 -31.40 -23.95 -1.98
C ALA A 117 -30.87 -22.83 -2.92
N ALA A 118 -31.73 -21.88 -3.30
CA ALA A 118 -31.32 -20.71 -4.08
C ALA A 118 -30.38 -19.78 -3.30
N ALA A 119 -30.60 -19.62 -1.99
CA ALA A 119 -29.71 -18.86 -1.11
C ALA A 119 -28.32 -19.51 -1.02
N LEU A 120 -28.25 -20.83 -0.88
CA LEU A 120 -26.99 -21.58 -0.90
C LEU A 120 -26.25 -21.39 -2.23
N LEU A 121 -26.98 -21.45 -3.35
CA LEU A 121 -26.40 -21.18 -4.67
C LEU A 121 -25.73 -19.80 -4.74
N ARG A 122 -26.41 -18.75 -4.25
CA ARG A 122 -25.84 -17.39 -4.23
C ARG A 122 -24.55 -17.35 -3.43
N GLN A 123 -24.52 -17.99 -2.27
CA GLN A 123 -23.34 -18.02 -1.41
C GLN A 123 -22.17 -18.80 -2.04
N LEU A 124 -22.44 -19.93 -2.70
CA LEU A 124 -21.44 -20.70 -3.45
C LEU A 124 -20.85 -19.93 -4.64
N CYS A 125 -21.62 -19.04 -5.26
CA CYS A 125 -21.13 -18.15 -6.31
C CYS A 125 -20.31 -16.97 -5.76
N ALA A 126 -20.68 -16.47 -4.59
CA ALA A 126 -20.01 -15.35 -3.92
C ALA A 126 -18.67 -15.73 -3.31
N ASP A 127 -18.61 -16.85 -2.59
CA ASP A 127 -17.43 -17.31 -1.89
C ASP A 127 -16.93 -18.64 -2.47
N LYS A 128 -15.80 -18.56 -3.16
CA LYS A 128 -15.13 -19.71 -3.80
C LYS A 128 -14.04 -20.34 -2.93
N LEU A 129 -13.91 -19.88 -1.68
CA LEU A 129 -12.89 -20.36 -0.75
C LEU A 129 -13.14 -21.83 -0.36
N TYR A 130 -14.40 -22.19 -0.16
CA TYR A 130 -14.81 -23.50 0.35
C TYR A 130 -15.24 -24.48 -0.76
N PHE A 131 -15.88 -23.99 -1.83
CA PHE A 131 -16.38 -24.82 -2.92
C PHE A 131 -15.97 -24.27 -4.29
N LYS A 132 -15.51 -25.16 -5.17
CA LYS A 132 -15.18 -24.85 -6.57
C LYS A 132 -16.27 -25.39 -7.50
N SER A 133 -16.76 -24.55 -8.41
CA SER A 133 -17.72 -24.97 -9.45
C SER A 133 -17.05 -25.91 -10.46
N LYS A 134 -17.62 -27.08 -10.71
CA LYS A 134 -17.08 -28.10 -11.64
C LYS A 134 -18.20 -28.98 -12.19
N ASN A 135 -18.26 -29.14 -13.52
CA ASN A 135 -19.23 -29.99 -14.24
C ASN A 135 -20.69 -29.81 -13.76
N ASP A 136 -21.20 -28.57 -13.77
CA ASP A 136 -22.56 -28.21 -13.33
C ASP A 136 -22.88 -28.59 -11.86
N GLY A 137 -21.85 -28.77 -11.03
CA GLY A 137 -21.95 -28.96 -9.59
C GLY A 137 -20.81 -28.27 -8.83
N TYR A 138 -20.66 -28.61 -7.56
CA TYR A 138 -19.73 -27.99 -6.63
C TYR A 138 -18.87 -29.06 -5.96
N GLN A 139 -17.56 -28.87 -6.00
CA GLN A 139 -16.59 -29.74 -5.33
C GLN A 139 -16.04 -29.00 -4.10
N PRO A 140 -16.08 -29.61 -2.89
CA PRO A 140 -15.38 -29.08 -1.73
C PRO A 140 -13.90 -28.91 -2.04
N VAL A 141 -13.33 -27.77 -1.65
CA VAL A 141 -11.89 -27.53 -1.73
C VAL A 141 -11.16 -28.51 -0.81
N SER A 142 -9.96 -29.00 -1.14
CA SER A 142 -9.24 -29.88 -0.20
C SER A 142 -8.81 -29.10 1.04
N LEU A 143 -8.60 -29.76 2.17
CA LEU A 143 -8.09 -29.10 3.38
C LEU A 143 -6.72 -28.45 3.13
N GLU A 144 -5.88 -29.07 2.30
CA GLU A 144 -4.60 -28.53 1.85
C GLU A 144 -4.77 -27.25 1.02
N ASP A 145 -5.61 -27.28 -0.03
CA ASP A 145 -5.89 -26.11 -0.86
C ASP A 145 -6.52 -24.96 -0.04
N LEU A 146 -7.40 -25.30 0.91
CA LEU A 146 -8.07 -24.33 1.78
C LEU A 146 -7.07 -23.66 2.71
N ALA A 147 -6.13 -24.42 3.29
CA ALA A 147 -5.06 -23.86 4.10
C ALA A 147 -4.19 -22.89 3.29
N ILE A 148 -3.80 -23.28 2.06
CA ILE A 148 -3.03 -22.43 1.14
C ILE A 148 -3.81 -21.15 0.82
N ALA A 149 -5.10 -21.25 0.48
CA ALA A 149 -5.93 -20.10 0.14
C ALA A 149 -6.11 -19.15 1.33
N ARG A 150 -6.31 -19.68 2.54
CA ARG A 150 -6.40 -18.89 3.77
C ARG A 150 -5.10 -18.18 4.09
N GLU A 151 -3.95 -18.85 3.95
CA GLU A 151 -2.64 -18.24 4.16
C GLU A 151 -2.39 -17.12 3.14
N GLN A 152 -2.72 -17.33 1.87
CA GLN A 152 -2.61 -16.30 0.83
C GLN A 152 -3.50 -15.08 1.12
N LEU A 153 -4.73 -15.31 1.56
CA LEU A 153 -5.64 -14.23 1.95
C LEU A 153 -5.12 -13.46 3.16
N ALA A 154 -4.67 -14.16 4.20
CA ALA A 154 -4.10 -13.56 5.41
C ALA A 154 -2.85 -12.75 5.08
N ARG A 155 -1.97 -13.27 4.22
CA ARG A 155 -0.77 -12.54 3.77
C ARG A 155 -1.14 -11.29 2.99
N LYS A 156 -2.12 -11.37 2.08
CA LYS A 156 -2.58 -10.21 1.32
C LYS A 156 -3.19 -9.15 2.23
N GLN A 157 -4.01 -9.57 3.18
CA GLN A 157 -4.62 -8.68 4.17
C GLN A 157 -3.58 -8.03 5.07
N ALA A 158 -2.59 -8.79 5.56
CA ALA A 158 -1.49 -8.25 6.35
C ALA A 158 -0.68 -7.19 5.59
N LEU A 159 -0.41 -7.41 4.30
CA LEU A 159 0.26 -6.41 3.45
C LEU A 159 -0.60 -5.14 3.29
N GLU A 160 -1.91 -5.29 3.11
CA GLU A 160 -2.84 -4.16 3.00
C GLU A 160 -2.95 -3.39 4.32
N ASP A 161 -3.02 -4.09 5.44
CA ASP A 161 -3.03 -3.51 6.78
C ASP A 161 -1.72 -2.78 7.09
N GLU A 162 -0.56 -3.35 6.74
CA GLU A 162 0.73 -2.66 6.83
C GLU A 162 0.76 -1.37 6.01
N GLU A 163 0.30 -1.41 4.76
CA GLU A 163 0.21 -0.21 3.91
C GLU A 163 -0.75 0.85 4.49
N ASN A 164 -1.88 0.43 5.05
CA ASN A 164 -2.85 1.31 5.68
C ASN A 164 -2.28 1.94 6.96
N ASN A 165 -1.57 1.17 7.78
CA ASN A 165 -0.89 1.64 8.97
C ASN A 165 0.20 2.66 8.61
N LEU A 166 0.96 2.41 7.55
CA LEU A 166 1.98 3.34 7.04
C LEU A 166 1.34 4.64 6.55
N ALA A 167 0.23 4.54 5.81
CA ALA A 167 -0.51 5.71 5.33
C ALA A 167 -1.09 6.54 6.49
N GLU A 168 -1.61 5.89 7.52
CA GLU A 168 -2.11 6.59 8.70
C GLU A 168 -0.96 7.27 9.48
N ALA A 169 0.19 6.59 9.63
CA ALA A 169 1.37 7.21 10.23
C ALA A 169 1.83 8.45 9.46
N LEU A 170 1.81 8.42 8.12
CA LEU A 170 2.12 9.57 7.28
C LEU A 170 1.10 10.72 7.46
N LYS A 171 -0.19 10.42 7.57
CA LYS A 171 -1.22 11.43 7.89
C LYS A 171 -1.01 12.06 9.25
N GLN A 172 -0.63 11.26 10.26
CA GLN A 172 -0.31 11.78 11.59
C GLN A 172 0.94 12.66 11.57
N LEU A 173 1.96 12.29 10.79
CA LEU A 173 3.15 13.09 10.57
C LEU A 173 2.79 14.48 10.01
N GLU A 174 1.95 14.55 8.97
CA GLU A 174 1.48 15.83 8.40
C GLU A 174 0.68 16.66 9.43
N LYS A 175 -0.29 16.03 10.09
CA LYS A 175 -1.23 16.71 10.99
C LYS A 175 -0.59 17.17 12.29
N THR A 176 0.30 16.39 12.87
CA THR A 176 0.82 16.63 14.23
C THR A 176 2.34 16.82 14.28
N GLY A 177 3.08 16.46 13.24
CA GLY A 177 4.54 16.38 13.30
C GLY A 177 5.05 15.17 14.09
N ASN A 178 4.17 14.25 14.53
CA ASN A 178 4.59 13.08 15.28
C ASN A 178 5.19 12.02 14.35
N LEU A 179 6.47 11.69 14.58
CA LEU A 179 7.14 10.62 13.87
C LEU A 179 6.91 9.28 14.57
N SER A 180 6.04 8.45 13.99
CA SER A 180 5.81 7.07 14.42
C SER A 180 7.06 6.19 14.21
N ASP A 181 7.22 5.17 15.06
CA ASP A 181 8.25 4.12 14.89
C ASP A 181 8.19 3.45 13.51
N LEU A 182 6.98 3.31 12.95
CA LEU A 182 6.76 2.75 11.60
C LEU A 182 7.45 3.55 10.48
N LEU A 183 7.69 4.84 10.70
CA LEU A 183 8.32 5.72 9.71
C LEU A 183 9.84 5.82 9.90
N LYS A 184 10.39 5.35 11.02
CA LYS A 184 11.84 5.43 11.28
C LYS A 184 12.64 4.66 10.24
N ASP A 185 12.20 3.46 9.89
CA ASP A 185 12.84 2.63 8.86
C ASP A 185 12.73 3.24 7.46
N GLN A 186 11.71 4.06 7.23
CA GLN A 186 11.46 4.71 5.93
C GLN A 186 12.00 6.14 5.87
N LEU A 187 12.61 6.64 6.95
CA LEU A 187 12.98 8.04 7.09
C LEU A 187 13.96 8.50 6.00
N ASN A 188 14.95 7.67 5.69
CA ASN A 188 15.91 7.98 4.62
C ASN A 188 15.24 8.03 3.25
N ASP A 189 14.27 7.16 2.99
CA ASP A 189 13.51 7.15 1.73
C ASP A 189 12.63 8.40 1.63
N LEU A 190 12.00 8.84 2.73
CA LEU A 190 11.24 10.09 2.78
C LEU A 190 12.15 11.31 2.53
N LYS A 191 13.32 11.36 3.15
CA LYS A 191 14.31 12.42 2.92
C LYS A 191 14.78 12.44 1.47
N ASN A 192 15.06 11.27 0.91
CA ASN A 192 15.44 11.12 -0.50
C ASN A 192 14.33 11.54 -1.45
N LEU A 193 13.07 11.21 -1.16
CA LEU A 193 11.92 11.62 -1.94
C LEU A 193 11.78 13.14 -1.99
N VAL A 194 11.99 13.82 -0.86
CA VAL A 194 11.95 15.29 -0.81
C VAL A 194 13.12 15.91 -1.58
N ALA A 195 14.33 15.34 -1.47
CA ALA A 195 15.52 15.88 -2.11
C ALA A 195 15.59 15.62 -3.64
N CYS A 196 15.08 14.47 -4.09
CA CYS A 196 15.22 14.01 -5.48
C CYS A 196 13.90 14.03 -6.27
N GLY A 197 12.74 14.18 -5.62
CA GLY A 197 11.44 14.12 -6.27
C GLY A 197 11.20 12.78 -6.97
N GLU A 198 10.73 12.82 -8.22
CA GLU A 198 10.44 11.62 -9.03
C GLU A 198 11.66 10.73 -9.29
N GLU A 199 12.89 11.26 -9.18
CA GLU A 199 14.12 10.49 -9.33
C GLU A 199 14.40 9.58 -8.10
N ALA A 200 13.67 9.77 -7.00
CA ALA A 200 13.84 9.00 -5.78
C ALA A 200 13.38 7.55 -5.94
N LYS A 201 14.26 6.61 -5.57
CA LYS A 201 13.92 5.18 -5.50
C LYS A 201 13.28 4.88 -4.16
N ILE A 202 11.96 4.77 -4.14
CA ILE A 202 11.19 4.33 -2.97
C ILE A 202 10.53 2.97 -3.23
N SER A 203 10.23 2.24 -2.16
CA SER A 203 9.48 0.99 -2.29
C SER A 203 8.05 1.27 -2.80
N LYS A 204 7.49 0.34 -3.59
CA LYS A 204 6.10 0.44 -4.07
C LYS A 204 5.11 0.58 -2.91
N ARG A 205 5.39 -0.11 -1.80
CA ARG A 205 4.63 -0.04 -0.55
C ARG A 205 4.58 1.38 0.01
N LEU A 206 5.73 2.05 0.11
CA LEU A 206 5.82 3.43 0.58
C LEU A 206 5.14 4.40 -0.39
N GLY A 207 5.31 4.21 -1.70
CA GLY A 207 4.61 4.99 -2.73
C GLY A 207 3.09 4.93 -2.59
N ASN A 208 2.52 3.72 -2.50
CA ASN A 208 1.09 3.51 -2.29
C ASN A 208 0.59 4.20 -0.99
N ALA A 209 1.37 4.11 0.09
CA ALA A 209 1.02 4.73 1.36
C ALA A 209 1.04 6.27 1.29
N LEU A 210 2.03 6.86 0.59
CA LEU A 210 2.12 8.30 0.34
C LEU A 210 0.93 8.80 -0.49
N ASP A 211 0.53 8.06 -1.52
CA ASP A 211 -0.64 8.38 -2.33
C ASP A 211 -1.93 8.34 -1.50
N ARG A 212 -2.14 7.29 -0.70
CA ARG A 212 -3.28 7.19 0.23
C ARG A 212 -3.27 8.28 1.31
N ALA A 213 -2.09 8.76 1.70
CA ALA A 213 -1.92 9.85 2.65
C ALA A 213 -2.07 11.25 2.02
N GLY A 214 -1.98 11.37 0.68
CA GLY A 214 -1.96 12.67 -0.01
C GLY A 214 -0.63 13.43 0.14
N LEU A 215 0.45 12.71 0.45
CA LEU A 215 1.81 13.24 0.71
C LEU A 215 2.83 12.91 -0.40
N ASN A 216 2.35 12.58 -1.60
CA ASN A 216 3.21 12.36 -2.76
C ASN A 216 3.86 13.65 -3.29
N GLU A 217 3.33 14.82 -2.94
CA GLU A 217 3.93 16.12 -3.29
C GLU A 217 5.15 16.41 -2.40
N PRO A 218 6.37 16.58 -2.98
CA PRO A 218 7.59 16.79 -2.20
C PRO A 218 7.52 17.98 -1.24
N ARG A 219 6.79 19.04 -1.60
CA ARG A 219 6.61 20.24 -0.77
C ARG A 219 5.83 19.96 0.51
N LYS A 220 4.74 19.19 0.42
CA LYS A 220 3.94 18.82 1.60
C LYS A 220 4.72 17.90 2.52
N LEU A 221 5.42 16.92 1.94
CA LEU A 221 6.27 16.03 2.71
C LEU A 221 7.41 16.80 3.38
N PHE A 222 8.05 17.76 2.70
CA PHE A 222 9.05 18.65 3.30
C PHE A 222 8.49 19.38 4.52
N GLN A 223 7.32 20.01 4.40
CA GLN A 223 6.67 20.72 5.50
C GLN A 223 6.34 19.79 6.68
N ALA A 224 5.88 18.57 6.40
CA ALA A 224 5.63 17.56 7.41
C ALA A 224 6.92 17.15 8.16
N LEU A 225 8.03 16.98 7.43
CA LEU A 225 9.33 16.66 8.02
C LEU A 225 9.91 17.85 8.83
N VAL A 226 9.70 19.09 8.40
CA VAL A 226 10.07 20.28 9.17
C VAL A 226 9.27 20.36 10.47
N LYS A 227 7.94 20.14 10.40
CA LYS A 227 7.07 20.13 11.57
C LYS A 227 7.44 19.03 12.56
N ALA A 228 7.96 17.91 12.07
CA ALA A 228 8.46 16.81 12.89
C ALA A 228 9.88 17.03 13.46
N GLY A 229 10.52 18.16 13.16
CA GLY A 229 11.88 18.46 13.60
C GLY A 229 12.96 17.62 12.90
N ILE A 230 12.63 16.98 11.78
CA ILE A 230 13.55 16.15 11.00
C ILE A 230 14.36 17.02 10.03
N PHE A 231 13.71 18.03 9.47
CA PHE A 231 14.34 19.07 8.64
C PHE A 231 14.22 20.42 9.31
N THR A 232 15.15 21.31 8.96
CA THR A 232 15.04 22.74 9.24
C THR A 232 14.28 23.44 8.12
N ALA A 233 13.79 24.66 8.37
CA ALA A 233 13.11 25.45 7.34
C ALA A 233 14.02 25.76 6.12
N ASP A 234 15.33 25.86 6.39
CA ASP A 234 16.38 26.17 5.40
C ASP A 234 17.25 24.94 5.09
N GLU A 235 16.68 23.73 5.20
CA GLU A 235 17.41 22.49 4.98
C GLU A 235 18.06 22.45 3.58
N ASN A 236 19.38 22.20 3.54
CA ASN A 236 20.08 22.10 2.27
C ASN A 236 19.89 20.72 1.63
N LEU A 237 18.83 20.60 0.83
CA LEU A 237 18.47 19.37 0.12
C LEU A 237 19.55 18.89 -0.86
N ALA A 238 20.48 19.76 -1.30
CA ALA A 238 21.56 19.37 -2.19
C ALA A 238 22.54 18.39 -1.53
N ILE A 239 22.74 18.50 -0.21
CA ILE A 239 23.56 17.57 0.57
C ILE A 239 23.00 16.15 0.45
N ILE A 240 21.68 16.01 0.59
CA ILE A 240 20.99 14.71 0.49
C ILE A 240 21.01 14.21 -0.96
N ARG A 241 20.63 15.08 -1.91
CA ARG A 241 20.53 14.74 -3.34
C ARG A 241 21.85 14.23 -3.92
N TYR A 242 22.94 14.93 -3.64
CA TYR A 242 24.28 14.58 -4.13
C TYR A 242 25.06 13.67 -3.18
N LYS A 243 24.44 13.25 -2.07
CA LYS A 243 25.05 12.40 -1.05
C LYS A 243 26.40 12.96 -0.57
N LEU A 244 26.43 14.27 -0.33
CA LEU A 244 27.65 14.94 0.12
C LEU A 244 28.02 14.43 1.52
N PRO A 245 29.29 14.06 1.74
CA PRO A 245 29.74 13.62 3.06
C PRO A 245 29.68 14.80 4.03
N VAL A 246 29.00 14.60 5.16
CA VAL A 246 28.85 15.61 6.23
C VAL A 246 29.57 15.21 7.53
N THR A 247 30.22 14.06 7.52
CA THR A 247 30.97 13.51 8.66
C THR A 247 32.30 12.96 8.18
N PHE A 248 33.34 13.20 8.96
CA PHE A 248 34.62 12.51 8.81
C PHE A 248 34.59 11.14 9.51
N SER A 249 35.41 10.20 9.06
CA SER A 249 35.50 8.89 9.71
C SER A 249 36.17 9.01 11.10
N PRO A 250 35.93 8.07 12.03
CA PRO A 250 36.57 8.08 13.34
C PRO A 250 38.11 8.10 13.27
N GLU A 251 38.68 7.42 12.27
CA GLU A 251 40.12 7.35 12.05
C GLU A 251 40.68 8.71 11.61
N VAL A 252 40.01 9.38 10.67
CA VAL A 252 40.37 10.74 10.22
C VAL A 252 40.33 11.72 11.40
N LEU A 253 39.29 11.64 12.23
CA LEU A 253 39.14 12.50 13.41
C LEU A 253 40.21 12.22 14.47
N ALA A 254 40.59 10.96 14.68
CA ALA A 254 41.64 10.58 15.62
C ALA A 254 43.02 11.10 15.17
N GLU A 255 43.33 10.99 13.88
CA GLU A 255 44.57 11.52 13.31
C GLU A 255 44.62 13.05 13.40
N ALA A 256 43.52 13.73 13.08
CA ALA A 256 43.42 15.18 13.21
C ALA A 256 43.64 15.63 14.67
N ALA A 257 43.05 14.93 15.64
CA ALA A 257 43.23 15.22 17.06
C ALA A 257 44.68 15.00 17.53
N ALA A 258 45.35 13.95 17.02
CA ALA A 258 46.75 13.69 17.32
C ALA A 258 47.66 14.78 16.75
N LEU A 259 47.45 15.20 15.50
CA LEU A 259 48.23 16.28 14.86
C LEU A 259 47.99 17.64 15.53
N ALA A 260 46.78 17.91 16.00
CA ALA A 260 46.47 19.16 16.71
C ALA A 260 47.27 19.33 18.02
N ALA A 261 47.79 18.24 18.60
CA ALA A 261 48.65 18.28 19.78
C ALA A 261 50.14 18.51 19.45
N VAL A 262 50.53 18.48 18.17
CA VAL A 262 51.92 18.61 17.72
C VAL A 262 52.23 20.08 17.44
N ALA A 263 53.32 20.59 18.02
CA ALA A 263 53.83 21.91 17.67
C ALA A 263 54.57 21.85 16.31
N PRO A 264 54.29 22.74 15.34
CA PRO A 264 54.97 22.75 14.06
C PRO A 264 56.45 23.13 14.22
N ASP A 265 57.33 22.57 13.38
CA ASP A 265 58.75 22.94 13.38
C ASP A 265 58.94 24.34 12.80
N THR A 266 59.44 25.26 13.64
CA THR A 266 59.74 26.64 13.25
C THR A 266 61.24 26.89 13.02
N SER A 267 62.11 25.90 13.19
CA SER A 267 63.57 26.08 13.18
C SER A 267 64.11 26.60 11.84
N LYS A 268 63.49 26.20 10.73
CA LYS A 268 63.86 26.62 9.36
C LYS A 268 63.06 27.84 8.87
N ARG A 269 62.25 28.46 9.72
CA ARG A 269 61.35 29.57 9.35
C ARG A 269 61.95 30.93 9.69
N ARG A 270 61.62 31.92 8.87
CA ARG A 270 61.94 33.31 9.17
C ARG A 270 61.01 33.80 10.28
N ASN A 271 61.58 34.24 11.40
CA ASN A 271 60.80 34.82 12.49
C ASN A 271 60.33 36.23 12.13
N LEU A 272 59.00 36.42 12.03
CA LEU A 272 58.34 37.69 11.77
C LEU A 272 57.39 38.11 12.90
N THR A 273 57.49 37.53 14.10
CA THR A 273 56.52 37.76 15.20
C THR A 273 56.54 39.19 15.75
N SER A 274 57.58 39.98 15.46
CA SER A 274 57.65 41.41 15.79
C SER A 274 56.93 42.31 14.77
N GLN A 275 56.55 41.78 13.60
CA GLN A 275 55.82 42.55 12.59
C GLN A 275 54.37 42.77 13.01
N ARG A 276 53.85 43.95 12.71
CA ARG A 276 52.43 44.23 12.87
C ARG A 276 51.66 43.56 11.73
N THR A 277 50.82 42.60 12.09
CA THR A 277 50.10 41.74 11.16
C THR A 277 48.60 41.81 11.42
N TRP A 278 47.80 41.79 10.36
CA TRP A 278 46.34 41.86 10.40
C TRP A 278 45.73 40.71 9.62
N ALA A 279 44.70 40.08 10.19
CA ALA A 279 43.76 39.19 9.51
C ALA A 279 42.38 39.86 9.57
N ILE A 280 41.71 40.01 8.42
CA ILE A 280 40.45 40.75 8.29
C ILE A 280 39.37 39.75 7.86
N ASP A 281 38.56 39.34 8.84
CA ASP A 281 37.56 38.28 8.69
C ASP A 281 36.19 38.73 9.21
N THR A 282 35.16 37.94 8.91
CA THR A 282 33.85 38.08 9.56
C THR A 282 33.88 37.53 10.99
N PRO A 283 32.99 37.98 11.90
CA PRO A 283 32.95 37.48 13.27
C PRO A 283 32.76 35.96 13.41
N ASP A 284 32.10 35.33 12.43
CA ASP A 284 31.80 33.90 12.45
C ASP A 284 32.90 33.02 11.84
N THR A 285 33.95 33.63 11.25
CA THR A 285 35.09 32.91 10.65
C THR A 285 35.84 32.14 11.74
N ARG A 286 36.06 30.83 11.52
CA ARG A 286 36.76 29.95 12.47
C ARG A 286 38.18 29.58 12.00
N ASP A 287 38.37 29.56 10.70
CA ASP A 287 39.56 29.21 9.95
C ASP A 287 40.18 30.49 9.39
N ARG A 288 41.25 30.98 10.05
CA ARG A 288 41.96 32.20 9.66
C ARG A 288 43.23 31.79 8.92
N ASP A 289 43.11 31.67 7.61
CA ASP A 289 44.17 31.10 6.77
C ASP A 289 45.12 32.16 6.20
N ASP A 290 44.77 33.44 6.26
CA ASP A 290 45.57 34.51 5.72
C ASP A 290 45.70 35.71 6.65
N ALA A 291 46.84 36.37 6.53
CA ALA A 291 47.12 37.62 7.18
C ALA A 291 48.08 38.45 6.33
N PHE A 292 48.19 39.75 6.60
CA PHE A 292 49.16 40.60 5.93
C PHE A 292 49.88 41.53 6.90
N SER A 293 51.10 41.89 6.54
CA SER A 293 51.83 43.00 7.14
C SER A 293 52.18 44.02 6.06
N PHE A 294 52.24 45.28 6.45
CA PHE A 294 52.49 46.39 5.55
C PHE A 294 53.49 47.35 6.18
N GLU A 295 54.56 47.65 5.44
CA GLU A 295 55.62 48.56 5.86
C GLU A 295 55.93 49.57 4.74
N ARG A 296 55.98 50.86 5.09
CA ARG A 296 56.48 51.90 4.19
C ARG A 296 57.96 52.12 4.46
N ARG A 297 58.78 51.97 3.42
CA ARG A 297 60.24 52.10 3.51
C ARG A 297 60.68 53.55 3.33
N ASN A 298 61.90 53.85 3.77
CA ASN A 298 62.49 55.20 3.75
C ASN A 298 62.67 55.76 2.33
N ASP A 299 62.78 54.90 1.31
CA ASP A 299 62.86 55.27 -0.11
C ASP A 299 61.50 55.60 -0.73
N GLY A 300 60.42 55.57 0.06
CA GLY A 300 59.05 55.82 -0.37
C GLY A 300 58.35 54.59 -0.95
N SER A 301 59.05 53.46 -1.11
CA SER A 301 58.44 52.19 -1.53
C SER A 301 57.63 51.54 -0.40
N CYS A 302 56.73 50.63 -0.77
CA CYS A 302 55.94 49.87 0.19
C CYS A 302 56.30 48.38 0.09
N LEU A 303 56.41 47.72 1.23
CA LEU A 303 56.50 46.27 1.34
C LEU A 303 55.17 45.74 1.88
N LEU A 304 54.45 45.01 1.04
CA LEU A 304 53.32 44.19 1.44
C LEU A 304 53.79 42.74 1.56
N GLN A 305 53.52 42.11 2.69
CA GLN A 305 53.76 40.68 2.87
C GLN A 305 52.43 40.00 3.18
N VAL A 306 52.11 38.96 2.40
CA VAL A 306 50.97 38.09 2.64
C VAL A 306 51.50 36.83 3.33
N HIS A 307 50.90 36.50 4.47
CA HIS A 307 51.23 35.35 5.30
C HIS A 307 50.06 34.37 5.21
N VAL A 308 50.31 33.17 4.69
CA VAL A 308 49.29 32.12 4.55
C VAL A 308 49.59 31.04 5.58
N ALA A 309 48.55 30.50 6.22
CA ALA A 309 48.65 29.35 7.10
C ALA A 309 49.28 28.17 6.33
N ASP A 310 50.12 27.40 7.04
CA ASP A 310 50.89 26.31 6.44
C ASP A 310 50.49 24.97 7.04
N PRO A 311 49.27 24.47 6.75
CA PRO A 311 48.82 23.17 7.24
C PRO A 311 49.69 22.02 6.71
N ALA A 312 50.37 22.22 5.58
CA ALA A 312 51.25 21.22 4.95
C ALA A 312 52.49 20.87 5.80
N GLU A 313 52.80 21.66 6.83
CA GLU A 313 53.82 21.30 7.82
C GLU A 313 53.40 20.11 8.68
N LEU A 314 52.11 19.98 8.99
CA LEU A 314 51.57 18.93 9.85
C LEU A 314 50.85 17.84 9.04
N ILE A 315 50.14 18.21 7.99
CA ILE A 315 49.41 17.30 7.11
C ILE A 315 50.30 16.99 5.90
N ARG A 316 50.86 15.78 5.86
CA ARG A 316 51.80 15.35 4.81
C ARG A 316 51.02 14.61 3.70
N PRO A 317 51.51 14.62 2.44
CA PRO A 317 50.92 13.77 1.42
C PRO A 317 50.89 12.30 1.84
N ASP A 318 49.88 11.58 1.33
CA ASP A 318 49.66 10.15 1.59
C ASP A 318 49.32 9.80 3.06
N THR A 319 48.93 10.80 3.88
CA THR A 319 48.26 10.58 5.17
C THR A 319 46.78 10.25 4.99
N LEU A 320 46.11 9.88 6.08
CA LEU A 320 44.66 9.67 6.05
C LEU A 320 43.90 11.00 5.89
N LEU A 321 44.53 12.10 6.34
CA LEU A 321 44.12 13.49 6.10
C LEU A 321 44.64 14.01 4.76
#